data_AF-A0A2E8VR93-F1
#
_entry.id   AF-A0A2E8VR93-F1
#
_cell.length_a   1.000
_cell.length_b   1.000
_cell.length_c   1.000
_cell.angle_alpha   90.00
_cell.angle_beta   90.00
_cell.angle_gamma   90.00
#
_symmetry.space_group_name_H-M   'P 1'
#
loop_
_entity.id
_entity.type
_entity.pdbx_description
1 polymer ?
#
loop_
_entity_poly.entity_id
_entity_poly.type
_entity_poly.pdbx_seq_one_letter_code
_entity_poly.pdbx_strand_id
1 'polypeptide(L)' 'ERGIEVVAEGVETTEELGQVVEMGCDYVQGFLLAKPNPGCELVRYFTPEVEEAHRANPSSAL' A
#
# COMPACT_ATOMS: atom_id res chain seq x y z
N GLU A 1 -10.88 20.90 0.04
CA GLU A 1 -10.84 19.50 -0.42
C GLU A 1 -12.11 18.77 -0.01
N ARG A 2 -12.39 17.60 -0.60
CA ARG A 2 -13.60 16.80 -0.31
C ARG A 2 -13.49 15.86 0.89
N GLY A 3 -12.32 15.77 1.54
CA GLY A 3 -12.11 14.95 2.75
C GLY A 3 -12.28 13.45 2.51
N ILE A 4 -11.96 12.99 1.30
CA ILE A 4 -12.00 11.58 0.91
C ILE A 4 -10.57 11.11 0.70
N GLU A 5 -10.32 9.85 1.01
CA GLU A 5 -9.06 9.17 0.68
C GLU A 5 -9.16 8.53 -0.72
N VAL A 6 -8.02 8.43 -1.40
CA VAL A 6 -7.90 7.93 -2.77
C VAL A 6 -6.96 6.73 -2.81
N VAL A 7 -7.40 5.68 -3.50
CA VAL A 7 -6.60 4.49 -3.80
C VAL A 7 -6.20 4.49 -5.27
N ALA A 8 -4.89 4.43 -5.56
CA ALA A 8 -4.39 4.19 -6.91
C ALA A 8 -4.28 2.67 -7.16
N GLU A 9 -5.11 2.14 -8.05
CA GLU A 9 -5.09 0.72 -8.42
C GLU A 9 -4.30 0.46 -9.71
N GLY A 10 -3.64 -0.69 -9.79
CA GLY A 10 -2.91 -1.14 -10.99
C GLY A 10 -1.47 -0.65 -11.08
N VAL A 11 -0.82 -0.33 -9.97
CA VAL A 11 0.60 0.09 -9.96
C VAL A 11 1.52 -1.13 -10.14
N GLU A 12 2.26 -1.17 -11.25
CA GLU A 12 3.10 -2.32 -11.62
C GLU A 12 4.60 -1.98 -11.62
N THR A 13 4.96 -0.69 -11.68
CA THR A 13 6.34 -0.21 -11.75
C THR A 13 6.67 0.83 -10.68
N THR A 14 7.95 0.95 -10.33
CA THR A 14 8.45 1.96 -9.38
C THR A 14 8.20 3.39 -9.85
N GLU A 15 8.21 3.61 -11.16
CA GLU A 15 7.94 4.89 -11.80
C GLU A 15 6.47 5.30 -11.62
N GLU A 16 5.52 4.38 -11.82
CA GLU A 16 4.10 4.61 -11.55
C GLU A 16 3.84 4.90 -10.07
N LEU A 17 4.50 4.16 -9.17
CA LEU A 17 4.43 4.42 -7.73
C LEU A 17 4.86 5.85 -7.40
N GLY A 18 6.00 6.30 -7.97
CA GLY A 18 6.47 7.66 -7.78
C GLY A 18 5.44 8.71 -8.23
N GLN A 19 4.80 8.50 -9.38
CA GLN A 19 3.77 9.42 -9.89
C GLN A 19 2.57 9.52 -8.96
N VAL A 20 2.03 8.39 -8.47
CA VAL A 20 0.82 8.42 -7.62
C VAL A 20 1.10 9.00 -6.24
N VAL A 21 2.32 8.81 -5.72
CA VAL A 21 2.79 9.45 -4.48
C VAL A 21 2.93 10.97 -4.67
N GLU A 22 3.52 11.42 -5.78
CA GLU A 22 3.63 12.86 -6.09
C GLU A 22 2.27 13.53 -6.29
N MET A 23 1.28 12.80 -6.82
CA MET A 23 -0.11 13.26 -6.96
C MET A 23 -0.87 13.30 -5.63
N GLY A 24 -0.29 12.76 -4.55
CA GLY A 24 -0.91 12.73 -3.22
C GLY A 24 -2.00 11.66 -3.07
N CYS A 25 -1.87 10.51 -3.75
CA CYS A 25 -2.72 9.36 -3.46
C CYS A 25 -2.42 8.82 -2.06
N ASP A 26 -3.47 8.50 -1.31
CA ASP A 26 -3.35 8.04 0.08
C ASP A 26 -2.92 6.58 0.17
N TYR A 27 -3.41 5.75 -0.76
CA TYR A 27 -3.16 4.31 -0.79
C TYR A 27 -2.83 3.81 -2.20
N VAL A 28 -2.14 2.67 -2.27
CA VAL A 28 -1.76 2.04 -3.54
C VAL A 28 -2.08 0.54 -3.53
N GLN A 29 -2.62 0.03 -4.63
CA GLN A 29 -2.75 -1.40 -4.92
C GLN A 29 -2.15 -1.73 -6.29
N GLY A 30 -1.32 -2.76 -6.37
CA GLY A 30 -0.84 -3.24 -7.66
C GLY A 30 0.20 -4.34 -7.57
N PHE A 31 0.53 -4.92 -8.73
CA PHE A 31 1.42 -6.08 -8.81
C PHE A 31 2.87 -5.77 -8.41
N LEU A 32 3.23 -4.48 -8.38
CA LEU A 32 4.50 -4.04 -7.79
C LEU A 32 4.62 -4.46 -6.32
N LEU A 33 3.53 -4.38 -5.56
CA LEU A 33 3.48 -4.69 -4.13
C LEU A 33 3.16 -6.18 -3.91
N ALA A 34 2.04 -6.63 -4.47
CA ALA A 34 1.58 -8.00 -4.35
C ALA A 34 0.55 -8.34 -5.44
N LYS A 35 0.57 -9.59 -5.89
CA LYS A 35 -0.53 -10.13 -6.70
C LYS A 35 -1.73 -10.46 -5.79
N PRO A 36 -2.97 -10.47 -6.31
CA PRO A 36 -4.11 -11.04 -5.63
C PRO A 36 -3.81 -12.48 -5.21
N ASN A 37 -3.89 -12.75 -3.93
CA ASN A 37 -3.60 -14.06 -3.34
C ASN A 37 -4.83 -14.60 -2.60
N PRO A 38 -4.94 -15.93 -2.44
CA PRO A 38 -5.95 -16.51 -1.56
C PRO A 38 -5.86 -15.93 -0.15
N GLY A 39 -7.00 -15.75 0.52
CA GLY A 39 -7.05 -15.14 1.85
C GLY A 39 -6.18 -15.85 2.90
N CYS A 40 -5.99 -17.18 2.79
CA CYS A 40 -5.12 -17.94 3.68
C CYS A 40 -3.63 -17.55 3.57
N GLU A 41 -3.21 -16.92 2.48
CA GLU A 41 -1.84 -16.46 2.29
C GLU A 41 -1.61 -15.03 2.80
N LEU A 42 -2.68 -14.29 3.17
CA LEU A 42 -2.56 -12.92 3.68
C LEU A 42 -1.71 -12.83 4.95
N VAL A 43 -1.68 -13.89 5.76
CA VAL A 43 -0.86 -13.97 6.99
C VAL A 43 0.61 -13.66 6.72
N ARG A 44 1.12 -13.92 5.51
CA ARG A 44 2.51 -13.60 5.12
C ARG A 44 2.83 -12.11 5.16
N TYR A 45 1.83 -11.26 5.03
CA TYR A 45 1.98 -9.80 5.05
C TYR A 45 1.81 -9.19 6.45
N PHE A 46 1.33 -9.96 7.43
CA PHE A 46 1.12 -9.51 8.81
C PHE A 46 2.12 -10.18 9.74
N THR A 47 3.40 -9.83 9.58
CA THR A 47 4.46 -10.27 10.50
C THR A 47 4.56 -9.34 11.71
N PRO A 48 5.10 -9.79 12.85
CA PRO A 48 5.31 -8.91 14.01
C PRO A 48 6.10 -7.64 13.68
N GLU A 49 7.07 -7.74 12.76
CA GLU A 49 7.87 -6.61 12.31
C GLU A 49 7.04 -5.59 11.52
N VAL A 50 6.11 -6.05 10.67
CA VAL A 50 5.18 -5.18 9.94
C VAL A 50 4.19 -4.51 10.90
N GLU A 51 3.68 -5.24 11.90
CA GLU A 51 2.80 -4.68 12.93
C GLU A 51 3.51 -3.61 13.78
N GLU A 52 4.77 -3.86 14.15
CA GLU A 52 5.58 -2.89 14.90
C GLU A 52 5.89 -1.64 14.07
N ALA A 53 6.23 -1.80 12.78
CA ALA A 53 6.44 -0.69 11.87
C ALA A 53 5.18 0.17 11.69
N HIS A 54 4.01 -0.45 11.50
CA HIS A 54 2.74 0.28 11.42
C HIS A 54 2.41 1.03 12.72
N ARG A 55 2.68 0.42 13.88
CA ARG A 55 2.47 1.07 15.18
C ARG A 55 3.43 2.25 15.42
N ALA A 56 4.67 2.13 14.98
CA ALA A 56 5.69 3.16 15.10
C ALA A 56 5.44 4.34 14.17
N ASN A 57 4.82 4.11 13.01
CA ASN A 57 4.44 5.15 12.06
C ASN A 57 3.15 4.76 11.31
N PRO A 58 1.98 5.21 11.80
CA PRO A 58 0.69 4.83 11.23
C PRO A 58 0.49 5.28 9.78
N SER A 59 1.24 6.31 9.34
CA SER A 59 1.14 6.87 7.98
C SER A 59 2.16 6.29 7.00
N SER A 60 2.95 5.28 7.37
CA SER A 60 3.96 4.68 6.49
C SER A 60 3.69 3.22 6.11
N ALA A 61 2.52 2.67 6.45
CA ALA A 61 2.15 1.32 6.06
C ALA A 61 1.39 1.37 4.74
N LEU A 62 2.17 1.29 3.65
CA LEU A 62 1.79 1.23 2.23
C LEU A 62 1.26 2.52 1.63
#